data_AF-A0A6V8PFL1-F1
#
_entry.id   AF-A0A6V8PFL1-F1
#
_cell.length_a   1.000
_cell.length_b   1.000
_cell.length_c   1.000
_cell.angle_alpha   90.00
_cell.angle_beta   90.00
_cell.angle_gamma   90.00
#
_symmetry.space_group_name_H-M   'P 1'
#
loop_
_entity.id
_entity.type
_entity.pdbx_description
1 polymer ?
#
loop_
_entity_poly.entity_id
_entity_poly.type
_entity_poly.pdbx_seq_one_letter_code
_entity_poly.pdbx_strand_id
1 'polypeptide(L)'
;MWATALAPISLSRPFLLNFPGENTPPNLIVRQDSPEAEGTGLDGDSVIQAEVILTVPKTSVVKRLGQFNDVTMRAIDQCVKVSLGL
;
A
#
# COMPACT_ATOMS: atom_id res chain seq x y z
N MET A 1 -26.17 35.45 -15.55
CA MET A 1 -26.55 34.04 -15.78
C MET A 1 -25.33 33.19 -15.55
N TRP A 2 -25.42 32.31 -14.55
CA TRP A 2 -24.36 31.44 -14.06
C TRP A 2 -24.15 30.26 -15.01
N ALA A 3 -22.89 29.85 -15.19
CA ALA A 3 -22.54 28.49 -15.57
C ALA A 3 -21.15 28.20 -15.02
N THR A 4 -21.10 27.81 -13.75
CA THR A 4 -19.93 27.21 -13.11
C THR A 4 -19.69 25.87 -13.79
N ALA A 5 -18.75 25.83 -14.73
CA ALA A 5 -18.27 24.58 -15.30
C ALA A 5 -17.44 23.86 -14.23
N LEU A 6 -18.08 22.86 -13.61
CA LEU A 6 -17.43 21.83 -12.81
C LEU A 6 -16.30 21.21 -13.66
N ALA A 7 -15.05 21.49 -13.29
CA ALA A 7 -13.93 20.75 -13.82
C ALA A 7 -14.13 19.26 -13.47
N PRO A 8 -14.21 18.34 -14.44
CA PRO A 8 -14.29 16.93 -14.14
C PRO A 8 -13.00 16.53 -13.43
N ILE A 9 -13.15 15.88 -12.28
CA ILE A 9 -12.07 15.20 -11.57
C ILE A 9 -11.41 14.26 -12.58
N SER A 10 -10.29 14.71 -13.13
CA SER A 10 -9.46 13.96 -14.06
C SER A 10 -8.82 12.82 -13.28
N LEU A 11 -9.57 11.73 -13.14
CA LEU A 11 -9.12 10.43 -12.63
C LEU A 11 -8.27 9.74 -13.70
N SER A 12 -7.22 10.43 -14.13
CA SER A 12 -6.25 10.01 -15.14
C SER A 12 -4.86 10.09 -14.52
N ARG A 13 -4.62 9.30 -13.48
CA ARG A 13 -3.26 8.85 -13.18
C ARG A 13 -3.21 7.36 -13.50
N PRO A 14 -2.58 6.98 -14.62
CA PRO A 14 -2.47 5.57 -14.97
C PRO A 14 -1.63 4.90 -13.89
N PHE A 15 -2.26 4.04 -13.09
CA PHE A 15 -1.94 2.61 -13.05
C PHE A 15 -0.46 2.28 -13.36
N LEU A 16 0.46 2.77 -12.55
CA LEU A 16 1.84 2.29 -12.57
C LEU A 16 1.93 1.11 -11.60
N LEU A 17 2.03 -0.07 -12.19
CA LEU A 17 2.71 -1.22 -11.62
C LEU A 17 4.11 -0.73 -11.23
N ASN A 18 4.30 -0.29 -9.99
CA ASN A 18 5.52 0.40 -9.60
C ASN A 18 6.60 -0.62 -9.25
N PHE A 19 7.37 -1.02 -10.25
CA PHE A 19 8.69 -1.61 -10.05
C PHE A 19 9.63 -0.54 -9.44
N PRO A 20 10.60 -0.92 -8.61
CA PRO A 20 11.33 0.00 -7.75
C PRO A 20 12.22 0.93 -8.60
N GLY A 21 11.77 2.17 -8.74
CA GLY A 21 12.57 3.32 -9.16
C GLY A 21 12.42 4.43 -8.12
N GLU A 22 13.27 5.45 -8.18
CA GLU A 22 13.46 6.58 -7.24
C GLU A 22 12.20 7.40 -6.88
N ASN A 23 11.01 7.00 -7.31
CA ASN A 23 9.70 7.54 -6.95
C ASN A 23 8.76 6.42 -6.49
N THR A 24 9.22 5.57 -5.56
CA THR A 24 8.34 4.57 -4.96
C THR A 24 7.53 5.26 -3.86
N PRO A 25 6.19 5.38 -3.99
CA PRO A 25 5.40 5.98 -2.93
C PRO A 25 5.57 5.14 -1.66
N PRO A 26 5.52 5.74 -0.46
CA PRO A 26 5.68 5.02 0.81
C PRO A 26 4.54 4.01 1.06
N ASN A 27 3.58 3.92 0.15
CA ASN A 27 2.36 3.18 0.30
C ASN A 27 2.27 2.07 -0.74
N LEU A 28 2.06 0.84 -0.27
CA LEU A 28 1.81 -0.32 -1.13
C LEU A 28 0.31 -0.66 -1.11
N ILE A 29 -0.30 -0.72 -2.29
CA ILE A 29 -1.72 -1.05 -2.45
C ILE A 29 -1.83 -2.55 -2.68
N VAL A 30 -2.56 -3.23 -1.79
CA VAL A 30 -2.84 -4.66 -1.88
C VAL A 30 -4.31 -4.83 -2.25
N ARG A 31 -4.58 -5.28 -3.47
CA ARG A 31 -5.94 -5.57 -3.92
C ARG A 31 -6.36 -6.98 -3.54
N GLN A 32 -7.60 -7.16 -3.11
CA GLN A 32 -8.08 -8.45 -2.60
C GLN A 32 -7.90 -9.60 -3.61
N ASP A 33 -8.13 -9.33 -4.90
CA ASP A 33 -8.03 -10.32 -5.97
C ASP A 33 -6.62 -10.41 -6.60
N SER A 34 -5.61 -9.78 -5.98
CA SER A 34 -4.23 -9.79 -6.50
C SER A 34 -3.40 -10.94 -5.91
N PRO A 35 -2.33 -11.38 -6.60
CA PRO A 35 -1.39 -12.36 -6.06
C PRO A 35 -0.73 -11.92 -4.74
N GLU A 36 -0.69 -10.62 -4.48
CA GLU A 36 -0.11 -10.04 -3.27
C GLU A 36 -1.02 -10.21 -2.04
N ALA A 37 -2.32 -10.36 -2.25
CA ALA A 37 -3.30 -10.63 -1.20
C ALA A 37 -3.42 -12.12 -0.85
N GLU A 38 -2.86 -13.01 -1.67
CA GLU A 38 -2.92 -14.45 -1.42
C GLU A 38 -2.28 -14.81 -0.07
N GLY A 39 -3.03 -15.50 0.79
CA GLY A 39 -2.56 -15.90 2.13
C GLY A 39 -2.54 -14.79 3.19
N THR A 40 -2.93 -13.56 2.85
CA THR A 40 -2.91 -12.42 3.78
C THR A 40 -4.08 -12.42 4.77
N GLY A 41 -5.21 -13.03 4.40
CA GLY A 41 -6.45 -12.99 5.18
C GLY A 41 -7.11 -11.61 5.24
N LEU A 42 -6.81 -10.74 4.26
CA LEU A 42 -7.46 -9.44 4.10
C LEU A 42 -8.85 -9.61 3.47
N ASP A 43 -9.85 -8.98 4.08
CA ASP A 43 -11.24 -9.06 3.63
C ASP A 43 -11.58 -8.04 2.52
N GLY A 44 -10.62 -7.20 2.12
CA GLY A 44 -10.82 -6.18 1.09
C GLY A 44 -9.53 -5.45 0.70
N ASP A 45 -9.67 -4.57 -0.29
CA ASP A 45 -8.57 -3.72 -0.77
C ASP A 45 -7.97 -2.91 0.37
N SER A 46 -6.65 -3.01 0.52
CA SER A 46 -5.90 -2.49 1.66
C SER A 46 -4.69 -1.70 1.20
N VAL A 47 -4.22 -0.79 2.05
CA VAL A 47 -3.00 -0.02 1.82
C VAL A 47 -2.06 -0.19 3.00
N ILE A 48 -0.83 -0.59 2.73
CA ILE A 48 0.25 -0.64 3.71
C ILE A 48 0.94 0.72 3.69
N GLN A 49 0.88 1.42 4.82
CA GLN A 49 1.50 2.74 5.00
C GLN A 49 2.89 2.59 5.63
N ALA A 50 3.96 2.58 4.82
CA ALA A 50 5.32 2.49 5.36
C ALA A 50 5.81 3.79 6.01
N GLU A 51 5.09 4.90 5.82
CA GLU A 51 5.33 6.17 6.51
C GLU A 51 4.91 6.15 7.99
N VAL A 52 3.99 5.25 8.38
CA VAL A 52 3.46 5.13 9.75
C VAL A 52 3.88 3.79 10.37
N ILE A 53 5.12 3.71 10.85
CA ILE A 53 5.64 2.51 11.52
C ILE A 53 5.60 2.72 13.04
N LEU A 54 5.08 1.72 13.75
CA LEU A 54 4.91 1.72 15.20
C LEU A 54 5.42 0.42 15.83
N THR A 55 6.20 0.58 16.90
CA THR A 55 6.60 -0.53 17.77
C THR A 55 5.51 -0.76 18.80
N VAL A 56 4.95 -1.97 18.85
CA VAL A 56 3.87 -2.33 19.78
C VAL A 56 4.28 -3.45 20.75
N PRO A 57 3.78 -3.47 21.99
CA PRO A 57 3.92 -4.62 22.87
C PRO A 57 3.28 -5.87 22.26
N LYS A 58 3.91 -7.04 22.41
CA LYS A 58 3.38 -8.32 21.88
C LYS A 58 1.96 -8.64 22.41
N THR A 59 1.64 -8.19 23.61
CA THR A 59 0.30 -8.33 24.22
C THR A 59 -0.79 -7.55 23.50
N SER A 60 -0.44 -6.58 22.64
CA SER A 60 -1.40 -5.81 21.84
C SER A 60 -1.83 -6.54 20.57
N VAL A 61 -1.15 -7.63 20.20
CA VAL A 61 -1.48 -8.43 19.01
C VAL A 61 -2.60 -9.41 19.36
N VAL A 62 -3.80 -9.17 18.83
CA VAL A 62 -5.00 -9.98 19.13
C VAL A 62 -4.98 -11.34 18.42
N LYS A 63 -4.60 -11.35 17.14
CA LYS A 63 -4.74 -12.50 16.23
C LYS A 63 -3.81 -12.32 15.04
N ARG A 64 -3.31 -13.44 14.48
CA ARG A 64 -2.68 -13.47 13.15
C ARG A 64 -3.77 -13.57 12.07
N LEU A 65 -3.78 -12.64 11.11
CA LEU A 65 -4.71 -12.68 9.97
C LEU A 65 -4.19 -13.59 8.85
N GLY A 66 -2.90 -13.49 8.54
CA GLY A 66 -2.27 -14.26 7.48
C GLY A 66 -0.78 -13.94 7.36
N GLN A 67 -0.25 -13.97 6.15
CA GLN A 67 1.14 -13.63 5.82
C GLN A 67 1.26 -13.18 4.37
N PHE A 68 2.12 -12.19 4.13
CA PHE A 68 2.52 -11.79 2.78
C PHE A 68 3.56 -12.76 2.22
N ASN A 69 3.50 -13.00 0.90
CA ASN A 69 4.51 -13.77 0.20
C ASN A 69 5.87 -13.03 0.17
N ASP A 70 6.95 -13.76 -0.16
CA ASP A 70 8.31 -13.22 -0.14
C ASP A 70 8.52 -12.05 -1.12
N VAL A 71 7.82 -12.05 -2.26
CA VAL A 71 7.93 -10.99 -3.27
C VAL A 71 7.31 -9.70 -2.74
N THR A 72 6.11 -9.78 -2.17
CA THR A 72 5.41 -8.65 -1.54
C THR A 72 6.20 -8.14 -0.32
N MET A 73 6.76 -9.03 0.50
CA MET A 73 7.61 -8.61 1.63
C MET A 73 8.85 -7.83 1.19
N ARG A 74 9.47 -8.18 0.06
CA ARG A 74 10.58 -7.40 -0.50
C ARG A 74 10.12 -6.03 -0.99
N ALA A 75 8.93 -5.92 -1.58
CA ALA A 75 8.36 -4.64 -1.97
C ALA A 75 8.07 -3.74 -0.74
N ILE A 76 7.54 -4.33 0.34
CA ILE A 76 7.32 -3.63 1.62
C ILE A 76 8.66 -3.12 2.19
N ASP A 77 9.72 -3.94 2.19
CA ASP A 77 11.05 -3.54 2.65
C ASP A 77 11.60 -2.32 1.88
N GLN A 78 11.38 -2.27 0.55
CA GLN A 78 11.75 -1.09 -0.24
C GLN A 78 10.92 0.15 0.13
N CYS A 79 9.61 0.00 0.36
CA CYS A 79 8.76 1.11 0.80
C CYS A 79 9.22 1.67 2.14
N VAL A 80 9.63 0.80 3.07
CA VAL A 80 10.17 1.19 4.39
C VAL A 80 11.48 1.95 4.23
N LYS A 81 12.41 1.48 3.39
CA LYS A 81 13.68 2.18 3.13
C LYS A 81 13.45 3.58 2.58
N VAL A 82 12.58 3.71 1.59
CA VAL A 82 12.23 5.03 1.03
C VAL A 82 11.59 5.93 2.09
N SER A 83 10.69 5.39 2.92
CA SER A 83 10.02 6.16 3.99
C SER A 83 10.99 6.64 5.07
N LEU A 84 12.07 5.88 5.32
CA LEU A 84 13.09 6.19 6.33
C LEU A 84 14.32 6.91 5.77
N GLY A 85 14.41 7.08 4.43
CA GLY A 85 15.57 7.67 3.77
C GLY A 85 16.84 6.80 3.84
N LEU A 86 16.68 5.47 3.78
CA LEU A 86 17.73 4.46 3.87
C LEU A 86 18.10 3.83 2.52
#